data_AF-A0A956BRA5-F1
#
_entry.id   AF-A0A956BRA5-F1
#
_cell.length_a   1.000
_cell.length_b   1.000
_cell.length_c   1.000
_cell.angle_alpha   90.00
_cell.angle_beta   90.00
_cell.angle_gamma   90.00
#
_symmetry.space_group_name_H-M   'P 1'
#
loop_
_entity.id
_entity.type
_entity.pdbx_description
1 polymer ?
#
loop_
_entity_poly.entity_id
_entity_poly.type
_entity_poly.pdbx_seq_one_letter_code
_entity_poly.pdbx_strand_id
1 'polypeptide(L)'
;MGIFDSGIGGLTVAAEIARRLPAEDIIYLGDTARLPYGTKSAATVTRYAERAMELLLRYPVKAVVVACNTATAHALPTLRELTDMPVLGVVEPGARAAAEATRTGRIGITGTEATIRS
;
A
#
# COMPACT_ATOMS: atom_id res chain seq x y z
N MET A 1 5.46 -4.22 12.54
CA MET A 1 4.88 -3.38 11.46
C MET A 1 3.69 -4.10 10.85
N GLY A 2 2.61 -3.38 10.55
CA GLY A 2 1.49 -3.92 9.77
C GLY A 2 1.71 -3.69 8.28
N ILE A 3 1.41 -4.67 7.44
CA ILE A 3 1.46 -4.55 5.98
C ILE A 3 0.12 -5.02 5.42
N PHE A 4 -0.48 -4.21 4.56
CA PHE A 4 -1.73 -4.52 3.88
C PHE A 4 -1.53 -4.57 2.36
N ASP A 5 -2.01 -5.62 1.71
CA ASP A 5 -2.17 -5.69 0.26
C ASP A 5 -3.55 -6.27 -0.14
N SER A 6 -3.96 -5.96 -1.36
CA SER A 6 -5.15 -6.57 -1.98
C SER A 6 -5.01 -8.08 -2.17
N GLY A 7 -3.80 -8.64 -2.14
CA GLY A 7 -3.56 -10.09 -2.27
C GLY A 7 -2.17 -10.49 -1.81
N ILE A 8 -1.44 -11.18 -2.70
CA ILE A 8 -0.10 -11.70 -2.42
C ILE A 8 1.04 -10.86 -3.05
N GLY A 9 0.72 -9.90 -3.90
CA GLY A 9 1.72 -9.09 -4.62
C GLY A 9 2.56 -8.24 -3.67
N GLY A 10 1.94 -7.79 -2.57
CA GLY A 10 2.58 -7.05 -1.48
C GLY A 10 3.64 -7.83 -0.71
N LEU A 11 3.76 -9.15 -0.91
CA LEU A 11 4.88 -9.92 -0.33
C LEU A 11 6.24 -9.44 -0.84
N THR A 12 6.29 -8.83 -2.04
CA THR A 12 7.51 -8.19 -2.55
C THR A 12 7.95 -7.02 -1.67
N VAL A 13 6.99 -6.20 -1.22
CA VAL A 13 7.23 -5.09 -0.28
C VAL A 13 7.59 -5.63 1.10
N ALA A 14 6.88 -6.65 1.58
CA ALA A 14 7.18 -7.28 2.87
C ALA A 14 8.58 -7.88 2.91
N ALA A 15 9.01 -8.55 1.83
CA ALA A 15 10.35 -9.12 1.72
C ALA A 15 11.44 -8.04 1.78
N GLU A 16 11.24 -6.91 1.09
CA GLU A 16 12.21 -5.81 1.11
C GLU A 16 12.27 -5.11 2.48
N ILE A 17 11.13 -4.98 3.16
CA ILE A 17 11.08 -4.47 4.55
C ILE A 17 11.85 -5.42 5.47
N ALA A 18 11.57 -6.72 5.44
CA ALA A 18 12.26 -7.71 6.27
C ALA A 18 13.78 -7.70 6.02
N ARG A 19 14.19 -7.53 4.76
CA ARG A 19 15.61 -7.46 4.38
C ARG A 19 16.30 -6.21 4.92
N ARG A 20 15.64 -5.05 4.90
CA ARG A 20 16.23 -3.77 5.34
C ARG A 20 16.09 -3.51 6.83
N LEU A 21 15.06 -4.07 7.45
CA LEU A 21 14.70 -3.89 8.85
C LEU A 21 14.56 -5.27 9.53
N PRO A 22 15.67 -6.03 9.65
CA PRO A 22 15.62 -7.43 10.13
C PRO A 22 15.21 -7.58 11.60
N ALA A 23 15.19 -6.49 12.36
CA ALA A 23 14.75 -6.47 13.75
C ALA A 23 13.26 -6.15 13.92
N GLU A 24 12.53 -5.91 12.82
CA GLU A 24 11.10 -5.60 12.86
C GLU A 24 10.25 -6.84 12.64
N ASP A 25 9.33 -7.11 13.55
CA ASP A 25 8.28 -8.10 13.32
C ASP A 25 7.28 -7.59 12.28
N ILE A 26 6.81 -8.46 11.38
CA ILE A 26 5.86 -8.11 10.32
C ILE A 26 4.56 -8.88 10.49
N ILE A 27 3.43 -8.15 10.47
CA ILE A 27 2.09 -8.71 10.35
C ILE A 27 1.58 -8.36 8.95
N TYR A 28 1.37 -9.37 8.11
CA TYR A 28 0.90 -9.20 6.74
C TYR A 28 -0.57 -9.59 6.60
N LEU A 29 -1.38 -8.69 6.04
CA LEU A 29 -2.78 -8.90 5.69
C LEU A 29 -2.92 -8.82 4.17
N GLY A 30 -3.21 -9.96 3.54
CA GLY A 30 -3.59 -10.04 2.13
C GLY A 30 -5.09 -10.26 1.97
N ASP A 31 -5.80 -9.33 1.33
CA ASP A 31 -7.26 -9.43 1.11
C ASP A 31 -7.64 -10.27 -0.12
N THR A 32 -7.20 -11.53 -0.12
CA THR A 32 -7.33 -12.43 -1.28
C THR A 32 -8.78 -12.74 -1.66
N ALA A 33 -9.72 -12.61 -0.73
CA ALA A 33 -11.14 -12.85 -0.98
C ALA A 33 -11.81 -11.81 -1.90
N ARG A 34 -11.17 -10.64 -2.10
CA ARG A 34 -11.77 -9.48 -2.83
C ARG A 34 -10.92 -9.03 -4.03
N LEU A 35 -9.98 -9.86 -4.47
CA LEU A 35 -9.14 -9.63 -5.65
C LEU A 35 -9.95 -9.58 -6.97
N PRO A 36 -9.47 -8.87 -8.00
CA PRO A 36 -8.44 -7.83 -7.95
C PRO A 36 -9.06 -6.47 -7.57
N TYR A 37 -8.32 -5.64 -6.84
CA TYR A 37 -8.75 -4.26 -6.54
C TYR A 37 -8.71 -3.36 -7.79
N GLY A 38 -7.83 -3.69 -8.75
CA GLY A 38 -7.61 -2.88 -9.95
C GLY A 38 -8.83 -2.67 -10.86
N THR A 39 -9.90 -3.45 -10.68
CA THR A 39 -11.15 -3.36 -11.46
C THR A 39 -12.32 -2.79 -10.64
N LYS A 40 -12.08 -2.37 -9.40
CA LYS A 40 -13.12 -1.86 -8.49
C LYS A 40 -13.15 -0.33 -8.50
N SER A 41 -14.28 0.24 -8.11
CA SER A 41 -14.42 1.69 -7.94
C SER A 41 -13.57 2.18 -6.76
N ALA A 42 -13.16 3.46 -6.81
CA ALA A 42 -12.43 4.12 -5.72
C ALA A 42 -13.12 3.92 -4.36
N ALA A 43 -14.42 4.20 -4.27
CA ALA A 43 -15.21 4.00 -3.05
C ALA A 43 -15.19 2.56 -2.54
N THR A 44 -15.20 1.57 -3.43
CA THR A 44 -15.10 0.16 -3.04
C THR A 44 -13.71 -0.18 -2.50
N VAL A 45 -12.66 0.31 -3.16
CA VAL A 45 -11.27 0.12 -2.73
C VAL A 45 -11.03 0.76 -1.37
N THR A 46 -11.47 2.00 -1.16
CA THR A 46 -11.36 2.70 0.12
C THR A 46 -12.05 1.93 1.23
N ARG A 47 -13.32 1.54 1.05
CA ARG A 47 -14.05 0.74 2.04
C ARG A 47 -13.36 -0.58 2.39
N TYR A 48 -12.75 -1.25 1.42
CA TYR A 48 -12.04 -2.50 1.70
C TYR A 48 -10.73 -2.25 2.45
N ALA A 49 -10.00 -1.20 2.07
CA ALA A 49 -8.77 -0.80 2.73
C ALA A 49 -9.01 -0.35 4.19
N GLU A 50 -10.09 0.38 4.45
CA GLU A 50 -10.51 0.77 5.82
C GLU A 50 -10.74 -0.47 6.70
N ARG A 51 -11.49 -1.46 6.21
CA ARG A 51 -11.71 -2.73 6.94
C ARG A 51 -10.42 -3.49 7.19
N ALA A 52 -9.48 -3.47 6.24
CA ALA A 52 -8.17 -4.08 6.42
C ALA A 52 -7.35 -3.34 7.49
N MET A 53 -7.40 -2.01 7.48
CA MET A 53 -6.76 -1.16 8.48
C MET A 53 -7.33 -1.40 9.88
N GLU A 54 -8.66 -1.41 10.02
CA GLU A 54 -9.35 -1.72 11.28
C GLU A 54 -8.95 -3.08 11.85
N LEU A 55 -8.73 -4.08 10.99
CA LEU A 55 -8.26 -5.39 11.43
C LEU A 55 -6.78 -5.36 11.85
N LEU A 56 -5.91 -4.69 11.08
CA LEU A 56 -4.48 -4.55 11.41
C LEU A 56 -4.26 -3.79 12.71
N LEU A 57 -5.07 -2.76 12.98
CA LEU A 57 -4.99 -1.95 14.19
C LEU A 57 -5.33 -2.71 15.47
N ARG A 58 -5.91 -3.93 15.38
CA ARG A 58 -6.13 -4.81 16.54
C ARG A 58 -4.86 -5.53 17.01
N TYR A 59 -3.79 -5.46 16.22
CA TYR A 59 -2.50 -6.06 16.55
C TYR A 59 -1.53 -4.99 17.06
N PRO A 60 -0.47 -5.37 17.80
CA PRO A 60 0.54 -4.44 18.30
C PRO A 60 1.46 -3.98 17.15
N VAL A 61 0.97 -3.11 16.28
CA VAL A 61 1.72 -2.51 15.18
C VAL A 61 2.05 -1.04 15.49
N LYS A 62 3.28 -0.62 15.16
CA LYS A 62 3.76 0.76 15.35
C LYS A 62 3.68 1.63 14.10
N ALA A 63 3.38 1.03 12.95
CA ALA A 63 3.23 1.66 11.65
C ALA A 63 2.53 0.68 10.70
N VAL A 64 1.83 1.22 9.70
CA VAL A 64 1.17 0.45 8.63
C VAL A 64 1.72 0.82 7.26
N VAL A 65 2.02 -0.19 6.44
CA VAL A 65 2.40 -0.03 5.04
C VAL A 65 1.27 -0.58 4.15
N VAL A 66 0.71 0.29 3.32
CA VAL A 66 -0.22 -0.07 2.24
C VAL A 66 0.62 -0.49 1.03
N ALA A 67 0.85 -1.80 0.88
CA ALA A 67 1.68 -2.39 -0.16
C ALA A 67 0.97 -2.50 -1.53
N CYS A 68 -0.37 -2.35 -1.57
CA CYS A 68 -1.13 -2.32 -2.82
C CYS A 68 -1.04 -0.93 -3.47
N ASN A 69 -0.55 -0.85 -4.71
CA ASN A 69 -0.55 0.40 -5.50
C ASN A 69 -1.97 0.97 -5.65
N THR A 70 -2.96 0.13 -5.94
CA THR A 70 -4.35 0.58 -6.11
C THR A 70 -4.94 1.12 -4.82
N ALA A 71 -4.74 0.44 -3.69
CA ALA A 71 -5.22 0.96 -2.41
C ALA A 71 -4.47 2.23 -2.00
N THR A 72 -3.16 2.31 -2.27
CA THR A 72 -2.38 3.54 -2.03
C THR A 72 -2.93 4.71 -2.81
N ALA A 73 -3.23 4.52 -4.10
CA ALA A 73 -3.70 5.58 -4.99
C ALA A 73 -5.07 6.15 -4.58
N HIS A 74 -5.99 5.29 -4.08
CA HIS A 74 -7.37 5.70 -3.80
C HIS A 74 -7.68 5.95 -2.32
N ALA A 75 -6.98 5.29 -1.40
CA ALA A 75 -7.40 5.21 0.00
C ALA A 75 -6.38 5.80 0.98
N LEU A 76 -5.12 6.05 0.59
CA LEU A 76 -4.08 6.46 1.53
C LEU A 76 -4.44 7.70 2.38
N PRO A 77 -5.03 8.78 1.83
CA PRO A 77 -5.43 9.94 2.64
C PRO A 77 -6.45 9.55 3.72
N THR A 78 -7.50 8.82 3.35
CA THR A 78 -8.53 8.35 4.30
C THR A 78 -7.94 7.44 5.37
N LEU A 79 -7.03 6.54 5.01
CA LEU A 79 -6.40 5.64 5.99
C LEU A 79 -5.53 6.37 7.00
N ARG A 80 -4.92 7.50 6.63
CA ARG A 80 -4.15 8.36 7.54
C ARG A 80 -5.04 9.07 8.56
N GLU A 81 -6.30 9.30 8.24
CA GLU A 81 -7.26 9.92 9.17
C GLU A 81 -7.77 8.94 10.24
N LEU A 82 -7.61 7.63 10.03
CA LEU A 82 -8.08 6.60 10.97
C LEU A 82 -7.17 6.42 12.20
N THR A 83 -5.95 6.97 12.18
CA THR A 83 -4.98 6.75 13.25
C THR A 83 -3.85 7.77 13.23
N ASP A 84 -3.31 8.09 14.40
CA ASP A 84 -2.12 8.94 14.54
C ASP A 84 -0.81 8.20 14.21
N MET A 85 -0.83 6.87 14.05
CA MET A 85 0.39 6.13 13.71
C MET A 85 0.80 6.36 12.24
N PRO A 86 2.08 6.19 11.90
CA PRO A 86 2.52 6.33 10.52
C PRO A 86 1.83 5.34 9.57
N VAL A 87 1.13 5.89 8.56
CA VAL A 87 0.56 5.13 7.43
C VAL A 87 1.29 5.49 6.14
N LEU A 88 2.01 4.52 5.60
CA LEU A 88 2.91 4.65 4.46
C LEU A 88 2.29 3.99 3.23
N GLY A 89 2.38 4.65 2.08
CA GLY A 89 2.00 4.09 0.78
C GLY A 89 3.22 3.78 -0.09
N VAL A 90 3.01 3.04 -1.17
CA VAL A 90 4.07 2.63 -2.10
C VAL A 90 4.23 3.53 -3.33
N VAL A 91 3.27 4.40 -3.62
CA VAL A 91 3.30 5.28 -4.80
C VAL A 91 4.31 6.42 -4.65
N GLU A 92 4.26 7.18 -3.55
CA GLU A 92 5.13 8.34 -3.33
C GLU A 92 6.63 7.95 -3.28
N PRO A 93 7.06 6.87 -2.57
CA PRO A 93 8.46 6.44 -2.62
C PRO A 93 8.92 6.07 -4.03
N GLY A 94 8.06 5.41 -4.81
CA GLY A 94 8.36 5.05 -6.20
C GLY A 94 8.49 6.29 -7.10
N ALA A 95 7.57 7.25 -6.96
CA ALA A 95 7.60 8.50 -7.71
C ALA A 95 8.86 9.33 -7.40
N ARG A 96 9.22 9.44 -6.11
CA ARG A 96 10.45 10.13 -5.68
C ARG A 96 11.70 9.47 -6.27
N ALA A 97 11.82 8.15 -6.14
CA ALA A 97 12.95 7.41 -6.70
C ALA A 97 13.05 7.57 -8.23
N ALA A 98 11.93 7.58 -8.94
CA ALA A 98 11.90 7.80 -10.39
C ALA A 98 12.34 9.23 -10.77
N ALA A 99 11.90 10.23 -10.00
CA ALA A 99 12.30 11.63 -10.19
C ALA A 99 13.80 11.84 -9.93
N GLU A 100 14.36 11.18 -8.93
CA GLU A 100 15.80 11.24 -8.62
C GLU A 100 16.65 10.51 -9.69
N ALA A 101 16.13 9.41 -10.26
CA ALA A 101 16.87 8.59 -11.22
C ALA A 101 16.82 9.11 -12.66
N THR A 102 15.81 9.92 -13.02
CA THR A 102 15.65 10.36 -14.41
C THR A 102 16.66 11.43 -14.80
N ARG A 103 17.25 11.28 -16.00
CA ARG A 103 18.13 12.28 -16.62
C ARG A 103 17.41 13.14 -17.66
N THR A 104 16.28 12.66 -18.16
CA THR A 104 15.54 13.29 -19.26
C THR A 104 14.25 13.96 -18.81
N GLY A 105 13.85 13.76 -17.55
CA GLY A 105 12.56 14.19 -17.03
C GLY A 105 11.37 13.39 -17.59
N ARG A 106 11.60 12.38 -18.43
CA ARG A 106 10.55 11.52 -19.00
C ARG A 106 10.47 10.23 -18.21
N ILE A 107 9.31 9.96 -17.62
CA ILE A 107 9.05 8.79 -16.77
C ILE A 107 7.80 8.09 -17.28
N GLY A 108 7.91 6.78 -17.53
CA GLY A 108 6.77 5.90 -17.81
C GLY A 108 6.34 5.15 -16.55
N ILE A 109 5.04 4.96 -16.38
CA ILE A 109 4.47 4.21 -15.25
C ILE A 109 3.50 3.16 -15.82
N THR A 110 3.54 1.96 -15.26
CA THR A 110 2.58 0.89 -15.55
C THR A 110 1.90 0.45 -14.26
N GLY A 111 0.61 0.17 -14.31
CA GLY A 111 -0.18 -0.25 -13.15
C GLY A 111 -1.53 -0.78 -13.56
N THR A 112 -2.36 -1.14 -12.58
CA THR A 112 -3.75 -1.53 -12.84
C THR A 112 -4.56 -0.35 -13.38
N GLU A 113 -5.68 -0.62 -14.05
CA GLU A 113 -6.56 0.44 -14.56
C GLU A 113 -6.96 1.44 -13.47
N ALA A 114 -7.38 0.95 -12.29
CA ALA A 114 -7.72 1.83 -11.18
C ALA A 114 -6.52 2.68 -10.71
N THR A 115 -5.30 2.15 -10.74
CA THR A 115 -4.09 2.92 -10.34
C THR A 115 -3.77 4.01 -11.36
N ILE A 116 -3.98 3.77 -12.66
CA ILE A 116 -3.66 4.74 -13.71
C ILE A 116 -4.73 5.85 -13.81
N ARG A 117 -5.97 5.57 -13.41
CA ARG A 117 -7.10 6.53 -13.46
C ARG A 117 -7.27 7.38 -12.19
N SER A 118 -6.51 7.14 -11.12
CA SER A 118 -6.65 7.81 -9.82
C SER A 118 -6.19 9.26 -9.83
#